data_AF-A0A849TFE7-F1
#
_entry.id   AF-A0A849TFE7-F1
#
_cell.length_a   1.000
_cell.length_b   1.000
_cell.length_c   1.000
_cell.angle_alpha   90.00
_cell.angle_beta   90.00
_cell.angle_gamma   90.00
#
_symmetry.space_group_name_H-M   'P 1'
#
loop_
_entity.id
_entity.type
_entity.pdbx_description
1 polymer ?
#
loop_
_entity_poly.entity_id
_entity_poly.type
_entity_poly.pdbx_seq_one_letter_code
_entity_poly.pdbx_strand_id
1 'polypeptide(L)'
;MEGASHRIVNFIGGLIPLYTHDHVDGVLGARSLVDGTLILPMDEDEGGGNGLVTVHWQGDSNRTTVVQGVFIASYAIAKYVELHSIVETNKDTKNEMSHMIHHFEIKTGETLVFHVEENSELFSLLGKAVGKVGQEAVIEIIKKQIGL
;
A
#
# COMPACT_ATOMS: atom_id res chain seq x y z
N MET A 1 4.22 24.53 1.43
CA MET A 1 4.55 23.13 1.74
C MET A 1 3.64 22.30 0.86
N GLU A 2 4.13 21.27 0.18
CA GLU A 2 3.29 20.39 -0.64
C GLU A 2 2.28 19.68 0.26
N GLY A 3 1.02 19.52 -0.18
CA GLY A 3 -0.08 18.95 0.64
C GLY A 3 0.13 17.48 1.03
N ALA A 4 -0.63 16.99 2.01
CA ALA A 4 -0.54 15.59 2.44
C ALA A 4 -0.88 14.63 1.28
N SER A 5 -1.93 14.95 0.51
CA SER A 5 -2.34 14.22 -0.70
C SER A 5 -1.18 14.02 -1.68
N HIS A 6 -0.45 15.09 -1.99
CA HIS A 6 0.67 15.09 -2.92
C HIS A 6 1.82 14.23 -2.44
N ARG A 7 2.20 14.34 -1.16
CA ARG A 7 3.29 13.51 -0.60
C ARG A 7 2.93 12.02 -0.62
N ILE A 8 1.68 11.67 -0.30
CA ILE A 8 1.18 10.29 -0.37
C ILE A 8 1.25 9.78 -1.82
N VAL A 9 0.71 10.52 -2.78
CA VAL A 9 0.70 10.10 -4.19
C VAL A 9 2.13 9.97 -4.73
N ASN A 10 3.01 10.91 -4.41
CA ASN A 10 4.42 10.82 -4.80
C ASN A 10 5.11 9.58 -4.21
N PHE A 11 4.80 9.22 -2.95
CA PHE A 11 5.32 8.00 -2.34
C PHE A 11 4.83 6.75 -3.08
N ILE A 12 3.52 6.66 -3.36
CA ILE A 12 2.92 5.52 -4.07
C ILE A 12 3.55 5.38 -5.47
N GLY A 13 3.72 6.49 -6.21
CA GLY A 13 4.32 6.47 -7.55
C GLY A 13 5.74 5.91 -7.59
N GLY A 14 6.46 5.93 -6.46
CA GLY A 14 7.80 5.36 -6.32
C GLY A 14 7.85 3.84 -6.07
N LEU A 15 6.70 3.17 -5.90
CA LEU A 15 6.63 1.73 -5.56
C LEU A 15 6.77 0.83 -6.80
N ILE A 16 7.87 0.95 -7.53
CA ILE A 16 8.20 0.10 -8.69
C ILE A 16 8.47 -1.34 -8.24
N PRO A 17 7.90 -2.37 -8.91
CA PRO A 17 7.23 -2.33 -10.20
C PRO A 17 5.69 -2.33 -10.12
N LEU A 18 5.09 -2.01 -8.97
CA LEU A 18 3.63 -1.98 -8.83
C LEU A 18 3.02 -0.68 -9.32
N TYR A 19 3.71 0.43 -9.08
CA TYR A 19 3.27 1.77 -9.44
C TYR A 19 4.41 2.53 -10.11
N THR A 20 4.05 3.52 -10.92
CA THR A 20 4.97 4.49 -11.49
C THR A 20 4.37 5.89 -11.41
N HIS A 21 5.22 6.91 -11.40
CA HIS A 21 4.81 8.29 -11.57
C HIS A 21 4.24 8.52 -12.97
N ASP A 22 3.11 9.21 -13.04
CA ASP A 22 2.48 9.60 -14.31
C ASP A 22 1.98 11.04 -14.24
N HIS A 23 2.02 11.78 -15.34
CA HIS A 23 1.53 13.15 -15.39
C HIS A 23 0.25 13.23 -16.22
N VAL A 24 -0.85 13.65 -15.59
CA VAL A 24 -2.14 13.85 -16.26
C VAL A 24 -2.56 15.30 -16.05
N ASP A 25 -2.78 16.02 -17.15
CA ASP A 25 -3.16 17.43 -17.16
C ASP A 25 -2.24 18.34 -16.31
N GLY A 26 -0.95 18.00 -16.25
CA GLY A 26 0.06 18.74 -15.48
C GLY A 26 0.13 18.38 -13.99
N VAL A 27 -0.69 17.46 -13.51
CA VAL A 27 -0.68 16.96 -12.13
C VAL A 27 0.10 15.65 -12.05
N LEU A 28 1.02 15.56 -11.09
CA LEU A 28 1.78 14.34 -10.82
C LEU A 28 0.90 13.33 -10.06
N GLY A 29 0.64 12.20 -10.70
CA GLY A 29 -0.12 11.06 -10.17
C GLY A 29 0.73 9.81 -9.95
N ALA A 30 0.11 8.80 -9.35
CA ALA A 30 0.63 7.44 -9.27
C ALA A 30 -0.25 6.49 -10.07
N ARG A 31 0.34 5.81 -11.06
CA ARG A 31 -0.37 4.82 -11.90
C ARG A 31 0.03 3.41 -11.53
N SER A 32 -0.95 2.58 -11.23
CA SER A 32 -0.82 1.13 -11.07
C SER A 32 -0.42 0.49 -12.42
N LEU A 33 0.67 -0.27 -12.40
CA LEU A 33 1.13 -1.08 -13.54
C LEU A 33 0.36 -2.41 -13.67
N VAL A 34 -0.50 -2.73 -12.70
CA VAL A 34 -1.29 -3.97 -12.71
C VAL A 34 -2.56 -3.81 -13.54
N ASP A 35 -3.27 -2.70 -13.37
CA ASP A 35 -4.62 -2.50 -13.93
C ASP A 35 -4.85 -1.10 -14.52
N GLY A 36 -3.85 -0.22 -14.47
CA GLY A 36 -3.94 1.15 -14.98
C GLY A 36 -4.63 2.13 -14.04
N THR A 37 -5.05 1.72 -12.83
CA THR A 37 -5.66 2.62 -11.84
C THR A 37 -4.76 3.81 -11.56
N LEU A 38 -5.32 5.02 -11.68
CA LEU A 38 -4.61 6.28 -11.51
C LEU A 38 -5.05 6.95 -10.21
N ILE A 39 -4.10 7.35 -9.40
CA ILE A 39 -4.32 8.05 -8.14
C ILE A 39 -3.77 9.46 -8.30
N LEU A 40 -4.63 10.46 -8.13
CA LEU A 40 -4.28 11.88 -8.22
C LEU A 40 -4.41 12.55 -6.86
N PRO A 41 -3.52 13.48 -6.52
CA PRO A 41 -3.68 14.28 -5.33
C PRO A 41 -4.87 15.21 -5.49
N MET A 42 -5.49 15.59 -4.38
CA MET A 42 -6.49 16.67 -4.36
C MET A 42 -5.82 17.98 -3.97
N ASP A 43 -6.29 19.08 -4.55
CA ASP A 43 -5.90 20.43 -4.14
C ASP A 43 -6.40 20.69 -2.71
N GLU A 44 -5.45 21.03 -1.84
CA GLU A 44 -5.70 21.31 -0.43
C GLU A 44 -5.78 22.82 -0.23
N ASP A 45 -6.88 23.45 -0.67
CA ASP A 45 -7.09 24.87 -0.44
C ASP A 45 -7.16 25.17 1.07
N GLU A 46 -6.57 26.30 1.48
CA GLU A 46 -6.27 26.78 2.85
C GLU A 46 -7.21 26.27 3.97
N GLY A 47 -7.00 25.03 4.42
CA GLY A 47 -7.88 24.43 5.43
C GLY A 47 -7.45 23.08 5.97
N GLY A 48 -6.22 22.65 5.69
CA GLY A 48 -5.69 21.37 6.14
C GLY A 48 -6.28 20.21 5.36
N GLY A 49 -5.63 19.88 4.23
CA GLY A 49 -6.02 18.71 3.48
C GLY A 49 -5.83 17.46 4.32
N ASN A 50 -6.94 16.74 4.48
CA ASN A 50 -7.06 15.49 5.21
C ASN A 50 -6.48 14.30 4.42
N GLY A 51 -5.43 14.51 3.62
CA GLY A 51 -4.76 13.47 2.83
C GLY A 51 -5.68 12.75 1.84
N LEU A 52 -6.81 13.34 1.44
CA LEU A 52 -7.70 12.74 0.45
C LEU A 52 -7.04 12.70 -0.94
N VAL A 53 -7.34 11.63 -1.67
CA VAL A 53 -6.90 11.42 -3.05
C VAL A 53 -8.08 11.03 -3.92
N THR A 54 -7.98 11.37 -5.20
CA THR A 54 -8.92 10.94 -6.23
C THR A 54 -8.37 9.67 -6.89
N VAL A 55 -9.17 8.61 -6.94
CA VAL A 55 -8.82 7.35 -7.59
C VAL A 55 -9.68 7.16 -8.84
N HIS A 56 -9.04 7.12 -10.00
CA HIS A 56 -9.65 6.74 -11.28
C HIS A 56 -9.37 5.27 -11.56
N TRP A 57 -10.38 4.42 -11.36
CA TRP A 57 -10.25 2.98 -11.49
C TRP A 57 -9.92 2.59 -12.94
N GLN A 58 -8.84 1.83 -13.11
CA GLN A 58 -8.29 1.49 -14.43
C GLN A 58 -7.97 2.72 -15.31
N GLY A 59 -7.81 3.90 -14.70
CA GLY A 59 -7.57 5.16 -15.40
C GLY A 59 -8.80 5.79 -16.04
N ASP A 60 -10.01 5.25 -15.83
CA ASP A 60 -11.25 5.82 -16.35
C ASP A 60 -11.75 6.96 -15.45
N SER A 61 -11.80 8.18 -16.00
CA SER A 61 -12.25 9.37 -15.28
C SER A 61 -13.73 9.33 -14.88
N ASN A 62 -14.54 8.48 -15.52
CA ASN A 62 -15.93 8.26 -15.15
C ASN A 62 -16.11 7.24 -14.00
N ARG A 63 -15.05 6.50 -13.66
CA ARG A 63 -15.04 5.51 -12.57
C ARG A 63 -14.15 6.01 -11.44
N THR A 64 -14.69 6.93 -10.67
CA THR A 64 -13.91 7.70 -9.70
C THR A 64 -14.37 7.47 -8.26
N THR A 65 -13.45 7.49 -7.31
CA THR A 65 -13.74 7.52 -5.88
C THR A 65 -12.77 8.46 -5.16
N VAL A 66 -13.28 9.23 -4.21
CA VAL A 66 -12.45 10.04 -3.30
C VAL A 66 -12.31 9.29 -1.99
N VAL A 67 -11.07 9.03 -1.57
CA VAL A 67 -10.76 8.26 -0.36
C VAL A 67 -9.56 8.83 0.37
N GLN A 68 -9.38 8.42 1.62
CA GLN A 68 -8.18 8.71 2.40
C GLN A 68 -6.97 8.07 1.72
N GLY A 69 -5.96 8.88 1.39
CA GLY A 69 -4.76 8.44 0.69
C GLY A 69 -3.99 7.37 1.46
N VAL A 70 -4.02 7.45 2.80
CA VAL A 70 -3.42 6.43 3.68
C VAL A 70 -4.02 5.04 3.48
N PHE A 71 -5.28 4.90 3.05
CA PHE A 71 -5.89 3.60 2.77
C PHE A 71 -5.29 2.95 1.51
N ILE A 72 -5.11 3.74 0.46
CA ILE A 72 -4.48 3.27 -0.78
C ILE A 72 -2.98 3.02 -0.55
N ALA A 73 -2.29 3.89 0.17
CA ALA A 73 -0.88 3.73 0.51
C ALA A 73 -0.64 2.44 1.32
N SER A 74 -1.49 2.17 2.32
CA SER A 74 -1.46 0.93 3.09
C SER A 74 -1.53 -0.31 2.20
N TYR A 75 -2.50 -0.36 1.29
CA TYR A 75 -2.62 -1.47 0.35
C TYR A 75 -1.39 -1.57 -0.57
N ALA A 76 -0.97 -0.46 -1.17
CA ALA A 76 0.15 -0.43 -2.10
C ALA A 76 1.46 -0.90 -1.47
N ILE A 77 1.76 -0.46 -0.23
CA ILE A 77 2.93 -0.88 0.53
C ILE A 77 2.87 -2.37 0.85
N ALA A 78 1.71 -2.87 1.30
CA ALA A 78 1.57 -4.30 1.61
C ALA A 78 1.83 -5.18 0.38
N LYS A 79 1.28 -4.81 -0.79
CA LYS A 79 1.53 -5.52 -2.04
C LYS A 79 2.99 -5.40 -2.48
N TYR A 80 3.62 -4.25 -2.27
CA TYR A 80 5.04 -4.03 -2.62
C TYR A 80 5.95 -4.94 -1.81
N VAL A 81 5.75 -4.99 -0.49
CA VAL A 81 6.51 -5.87 0.42
C VAL A 81 6.27 -7.34 0.09
N GLU A 82 5.02 -7.73 -0.17
CA GLU A 82 4.67 -9.09 -0.61
C GLU A 82 5.46 -9.48 -1.87
N LEU A 83 5.44 -8.63 -2.90
CA LEU A 83 6.15 -8.88 -4.16
C LEU A 83 7.66 -9.06 -3.93
N HIS A 84 8.27 -8.19 -3.13
CA HIS A 84 9.70 -8.28 -2.81
C HIS A 84 10.04 -9.55 -2.03
N SER A 85 9.17 -9.97 -1.10
CA SER A 85 9.38 -11.18 -0.31
C SER A 85 9.32 -12.47 -1.13
N ILE A 86 8.56 -12.50 -2.23
CA ILE A 86 8.47 -13.66 -3.12
C ILE A 86 9.76 -13.81 -3.94
N VAL A 87 10.34 -12.70 -4.39
CA VAL A 87 11.51 -12.68 -5.28
C VAL A 87 12.81 -12.86 -4.49
N GLU A 88 12.90 -12.27 -3.30
CA GLU A 88 14.08 -12.36 -2.44
C GLU A 88 13.89 -13.47 -1.40
N THR A 89 14.42 -14.65 -1.68
CA THR A 89 14.24 -15.90 -0.90
C THR A 89 14.65 -15.82 0.58
N ASN A 90 15.29 -14.72 1.01
CA ASN A 90 15.82 -14.52 2.37
C ASN A 90 15.44 -13.15 2.99
N LYS A 91 14.55 -12.35 2.38
CA LYS A 91 14.19 -11.05 2.96
C LYS A 91 13.18 -11.25 4.08
N ASP A 92 13.52 -10.79 5.28
CA ASP A 92 12.60 -10.74 6.40
C ASP A 92 11.46 -9.74 6.08
N THR A 93 10.31 -10.29 5.71
CA THR A 93 9.09 -9.55 5.34
C THR A 93 8.67 -8.57 6.43
N LYS A 94 8.89 -8.91 7.70
CA LYS A 94 8.53 -8.05 8.83
C LYS A 94 9.46 -6.84 8.90
N ASN A 95 10.76 -7.03 8.71
CA ASN A 95 11.71 -5.92 8.68
C ASN A 95 11.46 -5.00 7.49
N GLU A 96 11.17 -5.56 6.31
CA GLU A 96 10.82 -4.76 5.14
C GLU A 96 9.54 -3.96 5.36
N MET A 97 8.50 -4.58 5.93
CA MET A 97 7.27 -3.87 6.28
C MET A 97 7.53 -2.74 7.26
N SER A 98 8.24 -3.00 8.37
CA SER A 98 8.59 -1.97 9.35
C SER A 98 9.38 -0.82 8.73
N HIS A 99 10.34 -1.14 7.86
CA HIS A 99 11.10 -0.15 7.10
C HIS A 99 10.18 0.70 6.21
N MET A 100 9.24 0.07 5.49
CA MET A 100 8.32 0.79 4.60
C MET A 100 7.32 1.67 5.36
N ILE A 101 6.82 1.22 6.52
CA ILE A 101 5.96 2.05 7.39
C ILE A 101 6.73 3.29 7.85
N HIS A 102 7.96 3.12 8.36
CA HIS A 102 8.77 4.23 8.82
C HIS A 102 9.17 5.17 7.68
N HIS A 103 9.50 4.62 6.52
CA HIS A 103 9.83 5.40 5.34
C HIS A 103 8.63 6.22 4.85
N PHE A 104 7.42 5.65 4.87
CA PHE A 104 6.19 6.38 4.57
C PHE A 104 5.96 7.54 5.53
N GLU A 105 6.08 7.29 6.85
CA GLU A 105 5.93 8.32 7.88
C GLU A 105 6.93 9.47 7.69
N ILE A 106 8.22 9.17 7.43
CA ILE A 106 9.23 10.20 7.15
C ILE A 106 8.90 11.02 5.91
N LYS A 107 8.47 10.37 4.83
CA LYS A 107 8.27 11.04 3.53
C LYS A 107 6.96 11.82 3.45
N THR A 108 5.95 11.39 4.20
CA THR A 108 4.60 11.93 4.09
C THR A 108 4.15 12.66 5.34
N GLY A 109 4.73 12.39 6.50
CA GLY A 109 4.23 12.87 7.79
C GLY A 109 2.93 12.19 8.24
N GLU A 110 2.48 11.16 7.53
CA GLU A 110 1.21 10.46 7.76
C GLU A 110 1.44 9.04 8.31
N THR A 111 0.43 8.52 8.99
CA THR A 111 0.45 7.15 9.55
C THR A 111 -0.48 6.24 8.77
N LEU A 112 -0.01 5.02 8.48
CA LEU A 112 -0.78 3.98 7.79
C LEU A 112 -1.86 3.39 8.70
N VAL A 113 -2.86 2.72 8.11
CA VAL A 113 -3.97 2.11 8.88
C VAL A 113 -3.61 0.82 9.63
N PHE A 114 -2.39 0.31 9.46
CA PHE A 114 -1.92 -0.89 10.17
C PHE A 114 -0.59 -0.63 10.87
N HIS A 115 -0.36 -1.38 11.95
CA HIS A 115 0.89 -1.42 12.67
C HIS A 115 1.49 -2.83 12.57
N VAL A 116 2.81 -2.92 12.48
CA VAL A 116 3.50 -4.19 12.64
C VAL A 116 3.53 -4.51 14.13
N GLU A 117 2.65 -5.39 14.58
CA GLU A 117 2.77 -5.93 15.93
C GLU A 117 4.03 -6.80 16.03
N GLU A 118 4.79 -6.64 17.12
CA GLU A 118 6.00 -7.44 17.34
C GLU A 118 5.72 -8.95 17.37
N ASN A 119 4.48 -9.37 17.66
CA ASN A 119 4.06 -10.77 17.81
C ASN A 119 3.04 -11.26 16.77
N SER A 120 2.85 -10.56 15.64
CA SER A 120 1.85 -10.98 14.66
C SER A 120 2.27 -12.26 13.91
N GLU A 121 1.78 -13.42 14.38
CA GLU A 121 1.88 -14.74 13.73
C GLU A 121 1.36 -14.76 12.27
N LEU A 122 0.55 -13.77 11.88
CA LEU A 122 0.01 -13.56 10.53
C LEU A 122 1.08 -13.46 9.44
N PHE A 123 2.23 -12.84 9.73
CA PHE A 123 3.33 -12.74 8.76
C PHE A 123 4.11 -14.04 8.61
N SER A 124 4.16 -14.87 9.65
CA SER A 124 4.80 -16.19 9.59
C SER A 124 4.05 -17.19 8.69
N LEU A 125 2.77 -16.90 8.39
CA LEU A 125 1.90 -17.73 7.58
C LEU A 125 1.94 -17.38 6.09
N LEU A 126 2.10 -16.10 5.75
CA LEU A 126 2.29 -15.66 4.37
C LEU A 126 3.57 -16.24 3.74
N GLY A 127 4.66 -16.32 4.52
CA GLY A 127 5.92 -16.93 4.06
C GLY A 127 5.88 -18.47 3.94
N LYS A 128 4.92 -19.15 4.57
CA LYS A 128 4.81 -20.62 4.55
C LYS A 128 3.88 -21.16 3.45
N ALA A 129 3.17 -20.30 2.73
CA ALA A 129 2.19 -20.69 1.72
C ALA A 129 2.80 -21.09 0.35
N VAL A 130 4.05 -21.57 0.33
CA VAL A 130 4.76 -21.97 -0.91
C VAL A 130 4.52 -23.46 -1.26
N GLY A 131 3.76 -24.21 -0.45
CA GLY A 131 3.44 -25.62 -0.75
C GLY A 131 2.13 -26.12 -0.12
N LYS A 132 1.59 -27.23 -0.66
CA LYS A 132 0.33 -27.87 -0.20
C LYS A 132 0.29 -28.13 1.31
N VAL A 133 1.43 -28.46 1.92
CA VAL A 133 1.56 -28.70 3.37
C VAL A 133 1.44 -27.42 4.19
N GLY A 134 1.83 -26.27 3.64
CA GLY A 134 1.72 -24.97 4.30
C GLY A 134 0.28 -24.44 4.31
N GLN A 135 -0.48 -24.67 3.25
CA GLN A 135 -1.88 -24.23 3.15
C GLN A 135 -2.79 -24.84 4.23
N GLU A 136 -2.60 -26.10 4.59
CA GLU A 136 -3.41 -26.77 5.63
C GLU A 136 -3.14 -26.18 7.01
N ALA A 137 -1.89 -25.87 7.34
CA ALA A 137 -1.51 -25.23 8.59
C ALA A 137 -2.08 -23.80 8.70
N VAL A 138 -2.12 -23.06 7.59
CA VAL A 138 -2.73 -21.71 7.54
C VAL A 138 -4.25 -21.79 7.77
N ILE A 139 -4.92 -22.77 7.16
CA ILE A 139 -6.38 -22.96 7.32
C ILE A 139 -6.74 -23.31 8.78
N GLU A 140 -5.98 -24.17 9.44
CA GLU A 140 -6.17 -24.53 10.85
C GLU A 140 -6.08 -23.32 11.79
N ILE A 141 -5.14 -22.41 11.54
CA ILE A 141 -4.97 -21.21 12.37
C ILE A 141 -6.10 -20.21 12.14
N ILE A 142 -6.53 -20.02 10.89
CA ILE A 142 -7.68 -19.18 10.56
C ILE A 142 -8.94 -19.71 11.24
N LYS A 143 -9.20 -21.03 11.16
CA LYS A 143 -10.30 -21.70 11.85
C LYS A 143 -10.29 -21.41 13.36
N LYS A 144 -9.14 -21.58 14.00
CA LYS A 144 -8.96 -21.32 15.44
C LYS A 144 -9.25 -19.86 15.83
N GLN A 145 -8.93 -18.89 14.99
CA GLN A 145 -9.18 -17.47 15.27
C GLN A 145 -10.63 -17.04 15.04
N ILE A 146 -11.35 -17.69 14.11
CA ILE A 146 -12.78 -17.41 13.86
C ILE A 146 -13.74 -18.36 14.62
N GLY A 147 -13.21 -19.25 15.45
CA GLY A 147 -13.97 -20.17 16.29
C GLY A 147 -14.57 -21.37 15.54
N LEU A 148 -13.92 -21.80 14.45
CA LEU A 148 -14.27 -22.97 13.63
C LEU A 148 -13.29 -24.13 13.81
#